data_AF-A0A1V6AV16-F1
#
_entry.id   AF-A0A1V6AV16-F1
#
_cell.length_a   1.000
_cell.length_b   1.000
_cell.length_c   1.000
_cell.angle_alpha   90.00
_cell.angle_beta   90.00
_cell.angle_gamma   90.00
#
_symmetry.space_group_name_H-M   'P 1'
#
loop_
_entity.id
_entity.type
_entity.pdbx_description
1 polymer ?
#
loop_
_entity_poly.entity_id
_entity_poly.type
_entity_poly.pdbx_seq_one_letter_code
_entity_poly.pdbx_strand_id
1 'polypeptide(L)'
;MAYILNTTNDYHIRTLNTLGWELTLCNALHPEDSPCRRVLKNRESFGTQLFHSLEKIIPFDRLKNVLEVGGGLGYLMRDFLSLAPHLQATMLDVSPFLLQKQKETLSGFPVNFREMDFLKISLSDLRSFDFIILNEILGDFPTLVYDEHQPKQNDPETIRSIKRMTDYVEEFDLEFAPKENINIGAMEVVEKLCGADIPYIYLSEHSCEASMHNAHFPQHQFTAQGVPERIPLKGHDEFTLKFSHLQKIARFFRYRVIRGQYIDLLPLDYNDRLKAALQSPTPLNDEQEIIQQFVHDLYKYEYLVLINDSKKKG
;
A
#
# COMPACT_ATOMS: atom_id res chain seq x y z
N MET A 1 18.55 -17.89 -13.11
CA MET A 1 17.88 -16.66 -13.60
C MET A 1 18.61 -15.47 -13.02
N ALA A 2 18.72 -14.38 -13.78
CA ALA A 2 19.57 -13.24 -13.45
C ALA A 2 18.85 -12.23 -12.55
N TYR A 3 18.74 -12.55 -11.26
CA TYR A 3 18.04 -11.73 -10.27
C TYR A 3 18.90 -11.52 -9.02
N ILE A 4 18.77 -10.32 -8.45
CA ILE A 4 19.23 -9.97 -7.10
C ILE A 4 18.02 -9.64 -6.23
N LEU A 5 18.11 -9.88 -4.92
CA LEU A 5 17.06 -9.49 -3.99
C LEU A 5 17.27 -8.06 -3.49
N ASN A 6 16.32 -7.18 -3.78
CA ASN A 6 16.21 -5.85 -3.16
C ASN A 6 15.41 -5.94 -1.86
N THR A 7 15.88 -5.29 -0.80
CA THR A 7 15.19 -5.22 0.51
C THR A 7 15.39 -3.84 1.11
N THR A 8 14.40 -3.33 1.85
CA THR A 8 14.46 -2.01 2.50
C THR A 8 14.74 -2.10 4.02
N ASN A 9 14.87 -3.31 4.57
CA ASN A 9 15.05 -3.56 6.01
C ASN A 9 16.20 -2.76 6.64
N ASP A 10 17.38 -2.73 6.02
CA ASP A 10 18.55 -2.06 6.60
C ASP A 10 18.33 -0.53 6.69
N TYR A 11 17.58 0.04 5.75
CA TYR A 11 17.16 1.44 5.81
C TYR A 11 16.21 1.67 6.99
N HIS A 12 15.10 0.94 7.07
CA HIS A 12 14.06 1.14 8.08
C HIS A 12 14.50 0.85 9.52
N ILE A 13 15.38 -0.13 9.70
CA ILE A 13 15.87 -0.54 11.04
C ILE A 13 16.98 0.39 11.52
N ARG A 14 17.91 0.82 10.64
CA ARG A 14 19.18 1.45 11.06
C ARG A 14 19.35 2.90 10.62
N THR A 15 18.70 3.30 9.54
CA THR A 15 18.99 4.57 8.86
C THR A 15 17.86 5.58 9.01
N LEU A 16 16.61 5.10 8.94
CA LEU A 16 15.42 5.95 8.96
C LEU A 16 15.34 6.78 10.25
N ASN A 17 15.25 8.09 10.08
CA ASN A 17 15.13 9.07 11.17
C ASN A 17 14.11 10.19 10.86
N THR A 18 13.48 10.14 9.68
CA THR A 18 12.42 11.05 9.26
C THR A 18 11.73 10.50 8.02
N LEU A 19 10.41 10.68 7.91
CA LEU A 19 9.66 10.47 6.66
C LEU A 19 9.64 11.71 5.76
N GLY A 20 10.34 12.80 6.12
CA GLY A 20 10.25 14.08 5.42
C GLY A 20 10.70 14.07 3.95
N TRP A 21 11.23 12.94 3.46
CA TRP A 21 11.63 12.74 2.06
C TRP A 21 10.62 11.91 1.27
N GLU A 22 9.66 11.28 1.94
CA GLU A 22 8.64 10.40 1.38
C GLU A 22 7.26 11.00 1.69
N LEU A 23 6.70 11.75 0.74
CA LEU A 23 5.36 12.31 0.87
C LEU A 23 4.33 11.26 0.48
N THR A 24 3.81 10.53 1.48
CA THR A 24 2.66 9.63 1.31
C THR A 24 1.36 10.40 1.18
N LEU A 25 0.31 9.77 0.63
CA LEU A 25 -1.01 10.42 0.51
C LEU A 25 -1.66 10.65 1.88
N CYS A 26 -1.42 9.75 2.82
CA CYS A 26 -1.74 9.96 4.24
C CYS A 26 -1.13 11.24 4.79
N ASN A 27 0.15 11.52 4.50
CA ASN A 27 0.83 12.73 4.96
C ASN A 27 0.32 13.97 4.23
N ALA A 28 0.11 13.89 2.91
CA ALA A 28 -0.40 15.00 2.10
C ALA A 28 -1.80 15.45 2.53
N LEU A 29 -2.63 14.53 3.02
CA LEU A 29 -3.98 14.82 3.51
C LEU A 29 -4.05 14.98 5.03
N HIS A 30 -2.95 14.94 5.78
CA HIS A 30 -3.02 15.13 7.23
C HIS A 30 -3.33 16.59 7.63
N PRO A 31 -2.61 17.62 7.16
CA PRO A 31 -2.90 19.02 7.51
C PRO A 31 -4.23 19.49 6.90
N GLU A 32 -5.08 20.13 7.71
CA GLU A 32 -6.40 20.63 7.26
C GLU A 32 -6.30 21.69 6.15
N ASP A 33 -5.22 22.46 6.14
CA ASP A 33 -4.92 23.54 5.19
C ASP A 33 -4.14 23.06 3.94
N SER A 34 -3.86 21.76 3.84
CA SER A 34 -3.18 21.17 2.69
C SER A 34 -3.83 21.57 1.35
N PRO A 35 -3.03 21.95 0.32
CA PRO A 35 -3.54 22.17 -1.03
C PRO A 35 -4.31 20.95 -1.58
N CYS A 36 -3.87 19.73 -1.23
CA CYS A 36 -4.47 18.48 -1.70
C CYS A 36 -5.93 18.34 -1.23
N ARG A 37 -6.23 18.70 0.03
CA ARG A 37 -7.61 18.67 0.54
C ARG A 37 -8.53 19.65 -0.20
N ARG A 38 -8.02 20.74 -0.76
CA ARG A 38 -8.82 21.78 -1.43
C ARG A 38 -9.30 21.39 -2.84
N VAL A 39 -8.75 20.32 -3.41
CA VAL A 39 -9.15 19.80 -4.72
C VAL A 39 -9.99 18.53 -4.62
N LEU A 40 -10.34 18.10 -3.41
CA LEU A 40 -11.24 16.96 -3.17
C LEU A 40 -12.66 17.43 -2.90
N LYS A 41 -13.65 16.62 -3.26
CA LYS A 41 -15.06 16.85 -2.87
C LYS A 41 -15.24 16.82 -1.36
N ASN A 42 -14.47 15.97 -0.68
CA ASN A 42 -14.42 15.92 0.77
C ASN A 42 -13.02 16.34 1.26
N ARG A 43 -12.98 17.32 2.16
CA ARG A 43 -11.74 17.93 2.68
C ARG A 43 -11.22 17.24 3.94
N GLU A 44 -11.71 16.05 4.23
CA GLU A 44 -11.28 15.21 5.36
C GLU A 44 -9.91 14.57 5.12
N SER A 45 -9.35 13.96 6.16
CA SER A 45 -8.13 13.16 6.05
C SER A 45 -8.31 11.92 5.18
N PHE A 46 -7.19 11.32 4.77
CA PHE A 46 -7.21 10.03 4.06
C PHE A 46 -7.95 8.95 4.87
N GLY A 47 -7.63 8.81 6.16
CA GLY A 47 -8.20 7.76 7.01
C GLY A 47 -9.72 7.87 7.16
N THR A 48 -10.25 9.07 7.31
CA THR A 48 -11.70 9.31 7.37
C THR A 48 -12.39 8.93 6.07
N GLN A 49 -11.82 9.33 4.92
CA GLN A 49 -12.40 9.02 3.61
C GLN A 49 -12.31 7.53 3.28
N LEU A 50 -11.20 6.86 3.65
CA LEU A 50 -11.04 5.42 3.51
C LEU A 50 -12.04 4.67 4.40
N PHE A 51 -12.19 5.05 5.67
CA PHE A 51 -13.15 4.43 6.60
C PHE A 51 -14.56 4.43 6.02
N HIS A 52 -15.05 5.59 5.59
CA HIS A 52 -16.39 5.73 5.00
C HIS A 52 -16.57 4.99 3.67
N SER A 53 -15.48 4.76 2.94
CA SER A 53 -15.51 3.96 1.72
C SER A 53 -15.59 2.47 2.04
N LEU A 54 -14.83 2.00 3.02
CA LEU A 54 -14.79 0.60 3.43
C LEU A 54 -16.03 0.16 4.21
N GLU A 55 -16.62 1.01 5.05
CA GLU A 55 -17.80 0.65 5.86
C GLU A 55 -19.04 0.27 5.03
N LYS A 56 -19.07 0.69 3.75
CA LYS A 56 -20.12 0.30 2.81
C LYS A 56 -20.10 -1.18 2.46
N ILE A 57 -18.98 -1.86 2.70
CA ILE A 57 -18.73 -3.26 2.30
C ILE A 57 -18.17 -4.13 3.43
N ILE A 58 -17.61 -3.53 4.48
CA ILE A 58 -17.09 -4.18 5.69
C ILE A 58 -17.97 -3.77 6.89
N PRO A 59 -18.49 -4.72 7.69
CA PRO A 59 -19.31 -4.40 8.86
C PRO A 59 -18.43 -4.00 10.04
N PHE A 60 -17.98 -2.73 10.08
CA PHE A 60 -17.08 -2.21 11.12
C PHE A 60 -17.65 -2.35 12.53
N ASP A 61 -18.98 -2.34 12.68
CA ASP A 61 -19.70 -2.58 13.94
C ASP A 61 -19.42 -3.97 14.55
N ARG A 62 -18.97 -4.93 13.74
CA ARG A 62 -18.70 -6.32 14.15
C ARG A 62 -17.22 -6.63 14.31
N LEU A 63 -16.35 -5.75 13.82
CA LEU A 63 -14.91 -5.92 13.95
C LEU A 63 -14.48 -5.64 15.39
N LYS A 64 -13.48 -6.37 15.86
CA LYS A 64 -12.87 -6.16 17.19
C LYS A 64 -11.39 -5.87 17.06
N ASN A 65 -10.66 -6.72 16.34
CA ASN A 65 -9.20 -6.64 16.28
C ASN A 65 -8.77 -6.17 14.88
N VAL A 66 -8.05 -5.05 14.84
CA VAL A 66 -7.46 -4.50 13.60
C VAL A 66 -5.94 -4.50 13.69
N LEU A 67 -5.28 -4.89 12.60
CA LEU A 67 -3.83 -4.76 12.43
C LEU A 67 -3.55 -3.76 11.30
N GLU A 68 -2.68 -2.80 11.55
CA GLU A 68 -2.03 -2.02 10.49
C GLU A 68 -0.56 -2.43 10.42
N VAL A 69 -0.13 -2.82 9.22
CA VAL A 69 1.26 -3.18 8.91
C VAL A 69 1.94 -1.96 8.29
N GLY A 70 3.07 -1.56 8.87
CA GLY A 70 3.63 -0.24 8.68
C GLY A 70 2.76 0.79 9.40
N GLY A 71 2.24 1.75 8.63
CA GLY A 71 1.35 2.80 9.13
C GLY A 71 2.04 4.15 9.33
N GLY A 72 3.31 4.28 8.96
CA GLY A 72 4.03 5.55 8.90
C GLY A 72 3.96 6.31 10.23
N LEU A 73 3.32 7.49 10.21
CA LEU A 73 3.13 8.33 11.40
C LEU A 73 1.89 7.99 12.25
N GLY A 74 1.10 6.98 11.87
CA GLY A 74 -0.07 6.50 12.63
C GLY A 74 -1.36 7.28 12.39
N TYR A 75 -1.41 8.16 11.39
CA TYR A 75 -2.60 8.99 11.11
C TYR A 75 -3.81 8.18 10.65
N LEU A 76 -3.58 7.14 9.85
CA LEU A 76 -4.66 6.27 9.36
C LEU A 76 -5.37 5.57 10.52
N MET A 77 -4.63 4.84 11.37
CA MET A 77 -5.20 4.21 12.55
C MET A 77 -5.90 5.20 13.49
N ARG A 78 -5.32 6.39 13.70
CA ARG A 78 -5.91 7.41 14.57
C ARG A 78 -7.32 7.78 14.13
N ASP A 79 -7.50 8.00 12.82
CA ASP A 79 -8.80 8.37 12.27
C ASP A 79 -9.78 7.18 12.37
N PHE A 80 -9.32 5.96 12.13
CA PHE A 80 -10.12 4.73 12.30
C PHE A 80 -10.61 4.56 13.75
N LEU A 81 -9.73 4.74 14.74
CA LEU A 81 -10.08 4.61 16.16
C LEU A 81 -10.97 5.77 16.65
N SER A 82 -10.90 6.93 16.00
CA SER A 82 -11.79 8.05 16.29
C SER A 82 -13.23 7.76 15.81
N LEU A 83 -13.37 7.08 14.67
CA LEU A 83 -14.67 6.73 14.08
C LEU A 83 -15.25 5.41 14.63
N ALA A 84 -14.39 4.48 15.05
CA ALA A 84 -14.75 3.18 15.60
C ALA A 84 -13.97 2.90 16.90
N PRO A 85 -14.32 3.57 18.01
CA PRO A 85 -13.57 3.49 19.27
C PRO A 85 -13.66 2.12 19.97
N HIS A 86 -14.51 1.21 19.50
CA HIS A 86 -14.60 -0.17 19.99
C HIS A 86 -13.51 -1.08 19.44
N LEU A 87 -12.77 -0.66 18.40
CA LEU A 87 -11.68 -1.44 17.82
C LEU A 87 -10.47 -1.48 18.75
N GLN A 88 -9.86 -2.66 18.84
CA GLN A 88 -8.55 -2.86 19.44
C GLN A 88 -7.52 -2.96 18.32
N ALA A 89 -6.63 -1.97 18.27
CA ALA A 89 -5.64 -1.86 17.21
C ALA A 89 -4.30 -2.47 17.60
N THR A 90 -3.61 -3.02 16.61
CA THR A 90 -2.18 -3.33 16.67
C THR A 90 -1.47 -2.63 15.52
N MET A 91 -0.41 -1.88 15.84
CA MET A 91 0.54 -1.37 14.86
C MET A 91 1.73 -2.34 14.81
N LEU A 92 2.06 -2.82 13.62
CA LEU A 92 3.22 -3.68 13.38
C LEU A 92 4.14 -2.98 12.38
N ASP A 93 5.37 -2.70 12.79
CA ASP A 93 6.34 -2.01 11.96
C ASP A 93 7.73 -2.56 12.25
N VAL A 94 8.61 -2.56 11.25
CA VAL A 94 10.01 -2.99 11.41
C VAL A 94 10.89 -1.86 11.95
N SER A 95 10.45 -0.60 11.78
CA SER A 95 11.20 0.58 12.18
C SER A 95 10.89 0.96 13.64
N PRO A 96 11.89 0.91 14.56
CA PRO A 96 11.71 1.41 15.91
C PRO A 96 11.40 2.91 15.95
N PHE A 97 11.92 3.68 14.98
CA PHE A 97 11.67 5.11 14.85
C PHE A 97 10.19 5.40 14.54
N LEU A 98 9.62 4.70 13.55
CA LEU A 98 8.20 4.88 13.20
C LEU A 98 7.28 4.42 14.32
N LEU A 99 7.58 3.29 14.98
CA LEU A 99 6.80 2.85 16.14
C LEU A 99 6.77 3.90 17.25
N GLN A 100 7.88 4.58 17.49
CA GLN A 100 7.92 5.65 18.48
C GLN A 100 7.02 6.82 18.06
N LYS A 101 7.01 7.19 16.77
CA LYS A 101 6.11 8.23 16.24
C LYS A 101 4.64 7.82 16.30
N GLN A 102 4.33 6.56 15.98
CA GLN A 102 2.97 6.03 16.07
C GLN A 102 2.46 6.03 17.52
N LYS A 103 3.32 5.72 18.52
CA LYS A 103 2.98 5.85 19.95
C LYS A 103 2.65 7.28 20.35
N GLU A 104 3.38 8.26 19.81
CA GLU A 104 3.10 9.69 20.04
C GLU A 104 1.74 10.08 19.43
N THR A 105 1.51 9.73 18.16
CA THR A 105 0.27 10.06 17.44
C THR A 105 -0.97 9.39 18.02
N LEU A 106 -0.84 8.14 18.48
CA LEU A 106 -1.95 7.31 18.98
C LEU A 106 -2.08 7.37 20.52
N SER A 107 -1.44 8.34 21.16
CA SER A 107 -1.57 8.55 22.59
C SER A 107 -3.03 8.74 23.00
N GLY A 108 -3.48 7.98 23.99
CA GLY A 108 -4.87 7.98 24.46
C GLY A 108 -5.77 6.92 23.81
N PHE A 109 -5.30 6.20 22.79
CA PHE A 109 -6.04 5.08 22.18
C PHE A 109 -5.55 3.71 22.68
N PRO A 110 -6.41 2.67 22.69
CA PRO A 110 -6.04 1.31 23.11
C PRO A 110 -5.29 0.57 21.99
N VAL A 111 -4.00 0.87 21.83
CA VAL A 111 -3.16 0.35 20.73
C VAL A 111 -2.00 -0.50 21.26
N ASN A 112 -1.83 -1.68 20.67
CA ASN A 112 -0.63 -2.51 20.85
C ASN A 112 0.41 -2.15 19.78
N PHE A 113 1.69 -2.10 20.15
CA PHE A 113 2.79 -1.81 19.22
C PHE A 113 3.73 -3.00 19.17
N ARG A 114 4.06 -3.48 17.97
CA ARG A 114 4.95 -4.64 17.77
C ARG A 114 6.05 -4.30 16.76
N GLU A 115 7.29 -4.30 17.24
CA GLU A 115 8.47 -4.24 16.38
C GLU A 115 8.74 -5.62 15.77
N MET A 116 8.41 -5.78 14.49
CA MET A 116 8.51 -7.08 13.82
C MET A 116 8.53 -6.92 12.31
N ASP A 117 9.32 -7.76 11.65
CA ASP A 117 9.17 -8.03 10.23
C ASP A 117 7.88 -8.83 9.99
N PHE A 118 6.96 -8.27 9.20
CA PHE A 118 5.68 -8.91 8.90
C PHE A 118 5.85 -10.30 8.28
N LEU A 119 6.86 -10.52 7.43
CA LEU A 119 7.09 -11.84 6.83
C LEU A 119 7.46 -12.90 7.88
N LYS A 120 7.82 -12.50 9.11
CA LYS A 120 8.15 -13.42 10.22
C LYS A 120 6.97 -13.72 11.16
N ILE A 121 5.84 -13.02 11.04
CA ILE A 121 4.67 -13.30 11.89
C ILE A 121 4.13 -14.72 11.64
N SER A 122 3.61 -15.41 12.64
CA SER A 122 3.01 -16.73 12.43
C SER A 122 1.58 -16.64 11.87
N LEU A 123 1.12 -17.66 11.14
CA LEU A 123 -0.28 -17.74 10.69
C LEU A 123 -1.25 -17.75 11.88
N SER A 124 -0.87 -18.38 13.00
CA SER A 124 -1.67 -18.40 14.23
C SER A 124 -1.86 -17.03 14.84
N ASP A 125 -0.83 -16.17 14.81
CA ASP A 125 -0.94 -14.81 15.34
C ASP A 125 -1.86 -13.96 14.45
N LEU A 126 -1.76 -14.12 13.13
CA LEU A 126 -2.59 -13.39 12.16
C LEU A 126 -4.10 -13.71 12.32
N ARG A 127 -4.45 -14.96 12.63
CA ARG A 127 -5.85 -15.41 12.80
C ARG A 127 -6.64 -14.67 13.89
N SER A 128 -5.96 -13.94 14.77
CA SER A 128 -6.61 -13.15 15.82
C SER A 128 -7.23 -11.84 15.32
N PHE A 129 -6.89 -11.39 14.11
CA PHE A 129 -7.37 -10.15 13.52
C PHE A 129 -8.60 -10.34 12.63
N ASP A 130 -9.54 -9.41 12.75
CA ASP A 130 -10.74 -9.37 11.90
C ASP A 130 -10.50 -8.56 10.62
N PHE A 131 -9.63 -7.56 10.71
CA PHE A 131 -9.29 -6.66 9.61
C PHE A 131 -7.80 -6.32 9.62
N ILE A 132 -7.16 -6.40 8.46
CA ILE A 132 -5.75 -6.04 8.29
C ILE A 132 -5.61 -4.97 7.19
N ILE A 133 -4.84 -3.93 7.49
CA ILE A 133 -4.54 -2.77 6.62
C ILE A 133 -3.06 -2.79 6.25
N LEU A 134 -2.77 -2.72 4.95
CA LEU A 134 -1.43 -2.51 4.40
C LEU A 134 -1.48 -1.33 3.40
N ASN A 135 -1.41 -0.12 3.93
CA ASN A 135 -1.52 1.10 3.11
C ASN A 135 -0.14 1.65 2.77
N GLU A 136 0.21 1.69 1.47
CA GLU A 136 1.47 2.28 0.97
C GLU A 136 2.71 1.68 1.65
N ILE A 137 2.73 0.34 1.75
CA ILE A 137 3.81 -0.43 2.40
C ILE A 137 4.23 -1.64 1.56
N LEU A 138 3.51 -1.92 0.47
CA LEU A 138 3.76 -3.14 -0.28
C LEU A 138 4.99 -3.02 -1.19
N GLY A 139 5.34 -1.80 -1.61
CA GLY A 139 6.55 -1.49 -2.38
C GLY A 139 7.85 -1.70 -1.61
N ASP A 140 7.77 -1.66 -0.27
CA ASP A 140 8.88 -1.88 0.67
C ASP A 140 9.27 -3.36 0.82
N PHE A 141 8.36 -4.27 0.52
CA PHE A 141 8.64 -5.70 0.67
C PHE A 141 9.67 -6.17 -0.38
N PRO A 142 10.38 -7.28 -0.08
CA PRO A 142 11.44 -7.76 -0.97
C PRO A 142 11.00 -7.90 -2.43
N THR A 143 11.88 -7.45 -3.33
CA THR A 143 11.65 -7.51 -4.79
C THR A 143 12.83 -8.19 -5.46
N LEU A 144 12.57 -9.16 -6.34
CA LEU A 144 13.59 -9.72 -7.23
C LEU A 144 13.81 -8.74 -8.38
N VAL A 145 14.99 -8.13 -8.43
CA VAL A 145 15.37 -7.16 -9.45
C VAL A 145 16.20 -7.86 -10.50
N TYR A 146 15.81 -7.71 -11.77
CA TYR A 146 16.56 -8.30 -12.86
C TYR A 146 17.91 -7.60 -13.02
N ASP A 147 19.00 -8.37 -13.06
CA ASP A 147 20.36 -7.86 -13.23
C ASP A 147 21.17 -8.76 -14.16
N GLU A 148 21.50 -8.26 -15.37
CA GLU A 148 22.31 -8.97 -16.36
C GLU A 148 23.73 -9.28 -15.86
N HIS A 149 24.22 -8.49 -14.89
CA HIS A 149 25.54 -8.59 -14.30
C HIS A 149 25.53 -9.29 -12.94
N GLN A 150 24.50 -10.10 -12.67
CA GLN A 150 24.35 -10.84 -11.41
C GLN A 150 25.66 -11.47 -10.93
N PRO A 151 25.90 -11.52 -9.61
CA PRO A 151 27.06 -12.21 -9.06
C PRO A 151 27.09 -13.68 -9.51
N LYS A 152 28.29 -14.27 -9.58
CA LYS A 152 28.46 -15.68 -9.94
C LYS A 152 27.71 -16.64 -9.01
N GLN A 153 27.42 -16.20 -7.79
CA GLN A 153 26.70 -16.95 -6.78
C GLN A 153 25.74 -16.01 -6.04
N ASN A 154 24.46 -16.34 -6.06
CA ASN A 154 23.43 -15.64 -5.30
C ASN A 154 23.50 -16.04 -3.82
N ASP A 155 23.15 -15.11 -2.94
CA ASP A 155 22.98 -15.39 -1.52
C ASP A 155 21.77 -16.31 -1.27
N PRO A 156 21.68 -16.97 -0.09
CA PRO A 156 20.60 -17.90 0.22
C PRO A 156 19.18 -17.31 0.13
N GLU A 157 19.00 -16.02 0.43
CA GLU A 157 17.68 -15.38 0.42
C GLU A 157 17.22 -15.09 -1.01
N THR A 158 18.14 -14.66 -1.87
CA THR A 158 17.88 -14.53 -3.31
C THR A 158 17.51 -15.89 -3.91
N ILE A 159 18.22 -16.97 -3.57
CA ILE A 159 17.91 -18.33 -4.03
C ILE A 159 16.52 -18.77 -3.56
N ARG A 160 16.18 -18.54 -2.28
CA ARG A 160 14.85 -18.83 -1.71
C ARG A 160 13.75 -18.08 -2.48
N SER A 161 13.97 -16.80 -2.76
CA SER A 161 13.01 -15.94 -3.44
C SER A 161 12.81 -16.35 -4.91
N ILE A 162 13.89 -16.73 -5.62
CA ILE A 162 13.79 -17.28 -6.98
C ILE A 162 13.00 -18.59 -6.98
N LYS A 163 13.22 -19.46 -5.99
CA LYS A 163 12.42 -20.69 -5.86
C LYS A 163 10.95 -20.36 -5.64
N ARG A 164 10.63 -19.44 -4.72
CA ARG A 164 9.24 -18.99 -4.49
C ARG A 164 8.62 -18.44 -5.76
N MET A 165 9.34 -17.65 -6.54
CA MET A 165 8.87 -17.16 -7.84
C MET A 165 8.48 -18.32 -8.77
N THR A 166 9.27 -19.40 -8.83
CA THR A 166 8.91 -20.62 -9.59
C THR A 166 7.65 -21.30 -9.03
N ASP A 167 7.55 -21.46 -7.71
CA ASP A 167 6.35 -22.00 -7.06
C ASP A 167 5.11 -21.17 -7.44
N TYR A 168 5.24 -19.84 -7.52
CA TYR A 168 4.13 -18.96 -7.90
C TYR A 168 3.66 -19.13 -9.35
N VAL A 169 4.57 -19.42 -10.28
CA VAL A 169 4.20 -19.77 -11.66
C VAL A 169 3.39 -21.06 -11.66
N GLU A 170 3.83 -22.08 -10.91
CA GLU A 170 3.22 -23.40 -10.91
C GLU A 170 1.89 -23.46 -10.17
N GLU A 171 1.79 -22.83 -8.99
CA GLU A 171 0.63 -22.93 -8.10
C GLU A 171 -0.50 -21.94 -8.46
N PHE A 172 -0.14 -20.73 -8.88
CA PHE A 172 -1.10 -19.65 -9.11
C PHE A 172 -1.21 -19.22 -10.57
N ASP A 173 -0.51 -19.91 -11.49
CA ASP A 173 -0.51 -19.60 -12.92
C ASP A 173 -0.13 -18.13 -13.18
N LEU A 174 0.92 -17.67 -12.51
CA LEU A 174 1.45 -16.32 -12.69
C LEU A 174 2.36 -16.24 -13.92
N GLU A 175 2.29 -15.12 -14.62
CA GLU A 175 3.08 -14.85 -15.82
C GLU A 175 4.00 -13.66 -15.60
N PHE A 176 5.29 -13.86 -15.85
CA PHE A 176 6.30 -12.82 -15.75
C PHE A 176 6.86 -12.51 -17.14
N ALA A 177 6.88 -11.23 -17.50
CA ALA A 177 7.55 -10.78 -18.71
C ALA A 177 9.06 -11.00 -18.59
N PRO A 178 9.77 -11.16 -19.73
CA PRO A 178 11.23 -11.25 -19.72
C PRO A 178 11.83 -10.03 -19.02
N LYS A 179 12.76 -10.27 -18.08
CA LYS A 179 13.49 -9.22 -17.35
C LYS A 179 12.61 -8.34 -16.44
N GLU A 180 11.40 -8.78 -16.12
CA GLU A 180 10.49 -8.08 -15.19
C GLU A 180 11.04 -8.10 -13.76
N ASN A 181 10.91 -6.98 -13.03
CA ASN A 181 11.14 -6.98 -11.57
C ASN A 181 9.93 -7.62 -10.89
N ILE A 182 10.15 -8.48 -9.89
CA ILE A 182 9.10 -9.32 -9.32
C ILE A 182 8.90 -8.97 -7.85
N ASN A 183 7.70 -8.45 -7.52
CA ASN A 183 7.31 -8.07 -6.16
C ASN A 183 7.08 -9.31 -5.26
N ILE A 184 8.12 -10.13 -5.08
CA ILE A 184 8.03 -11.45 -4.44
C ILE A 184 7.52 -11.37 -3.00
N GLY A 185 7.92 -10.32 -2.26
CA GLY A 185 7.48 -10.09 -0.90
C GLY A 185 6.02 -9.67 -0.82
N ALA A 186 5.55 -8.80 -1.71
CA ALA A 186 4.13 -8.42 -1.78
C ALA A 186 3.22 -9.64 -2.09
N MET A 187 3.69 -10.54 -2.96
CA MET A 187 3.01 -11.81 -3.24
C MET A 187 2.97 -12.72 -2.01
N GLU A 188 4.08 -12.86 -1.28
CA GLU A 188 4.16 -13.65 -0.03
C GLU A 188 3.27 -13.08 1.06
N VAL A 189 3.17 -11.75 1.17
CA VAL A 189 2.24 -11.09 2.08
C VAL A 189 0.80 -11.48 1.78
N VAL A 190 0.36 -11.40 0.53
CA VAL A 190 -1.03 -11.72 0.15
C VAL A 190 -1.33 -13.20 0.33
N GLU A 191 -0.42 -14.09 -0.06
CA GLU A 191 -0.53 -15.53 0.18
C GLU A 191 -0.71 -15.82 1.67
N LYS A 192 0.15 -15.24 2.51
CA LYS A 192 0.15 -15.43 3.96
C LYS A 192 -1.11 -14.92 4.63
N LEU A 193 -1.57 -13.72 4.27
CA LEU A 193 -2.82 -13.14 4.77
C LEU A 193 -4.02 -14.00 4.37
N CYS A 194 -4.07 -14.43 3.10
CA CYS A 194 -5.18 -15.25 2.62
C CYS A 194 -5.20 -16.62 3.30
N GLY A 195 -4.04 -17.29 3.44
CA GLY A 195 -3.89 -18.57 4.14
C GLY A 195 -4.11 -18.50 5.66
N ALA A 196 -4.10 -17.30 6.25
CA ALA A 196 -4.50 -17.07 7.64
C ALA A 196 -6.03 -16.90 7.81
N ASP A 197 -6.82 -16.97 6.73
CA ASP A 197 -8.29 -16.84 6.77
C ASP A 197 -8.78 -15.53 7.43
N ILE A 198 -8.06 -14.44 7.17
CA ILE A 198 -8.42 -13.11 7.65
C ILE A 198 -9.76 -12.69 7.03
N PRO A 199 -10.75 -12.24 7.83
CA PRO A 199 -12.07 -11.90 7.29
C PRO A 199 -12.01 -10.78 6.25
N TYR A 200 -11.26 -9.72 6.53
CA TYR A 200 -11.15 -8.53 5.70
C TYR A 200 -9.71 -8.07 5.58
N ILE A 201 -9.27 -7.74 4.36
CA ILE A 201 -7.93 -7.19 4.11
C ILE A 201 -8.08 -5.98 3.20
N TYR A 202 -7.45 -4.87 3.58
CA TYR A 202 -7.23 -3.72 2.70
C TYR A 202 -5.74 -3.62 2.40
N LEU A 203 -5.39 -3.46 1.14
CA LEU A 203 -4.01 -3.19 0.72
C LEU A 203 -3.99 -2.16 -0.40
N SER A 204 -2.92 -1.38 -0.47
CA SER A 204 -2.75 -0.37 -1.50
C SER A 204 -1.29 0.02 -1.73
N GLU A 205 -0.99 0.39 -2.97
CA GLU A 205 0.35 0.79 -3.43
C GLU A 205 0.29 1.43 -4.82
N HIS A 206 1.37 2.08 -5.24
CA HIS A 206 1.61 2.46 -6.63
C HIS A 206 1.53 1.24 -7.55
N SER A 207 0.82 1.37 -8.68
CA SER A 207 0.61 0.27 -9.61
C SER A 207 1.34 0.47 -10.94
N CYS A 208 1.93 -0.60 -11.46
CA CYS A 208 2.42 -0.64 -12.85
C CYS A 208 1.30 -0.87 -13.87
N GLU A 209 0.09 -1.21 -13.41
CA GLU A 209 -1.08 -1.51 -14.22
C GLU A 209 -2.09 -0.36 -14.27
N ALA A 210 -1.90 0.68 -13.45
CA ALA A 210 -2.74 1.87 -13.45
C ALA A 210 -2.51 2.75 -14.68
N SER A 211 -3.58 3.38 -15.16
CA SER A 211 -3.55 4.37 -16.24
C SER A 211 -4.45 5.55 -15.89
N MET A 212 -4.16 6.71 -16.46
CA MET A 212 -5.00 7.90 -16.36
C MET A 212 -5.47 8.33 -17.75
N HIS A 213 -6.77 8.21 -17.98
CA HIS A 213 -7.43 8.74 -19.16
C HIS A 213 -8.58 9.65 -18.75
N ASN A 214 -8.25 10.90 -18.40
CA ASN A 214 -9.24 11.90 -18.03
C ASN A 214 -9.36 12.98 -19.11
N ALA A 215 -10.54 13.11 -19.72
CA ALA A 215 -10.82 14.09 -20.77
C ALA A 215 -10.76 15.54 -20.29
N HIS A 216 -10.93 15.78 -18.98
CA HIS A 216 -10.78 17.11 -18.39
C HIS A 216 -9.32 17.56 -18.28
N PHE A 217 -8.37 16.61 -18.28
CA PHE A 217 -6.94 16.87 -18.08
C PHE A 217 -6.10 16.13 -19.14
N PRO A 218 -6.25 16.46 -20.44
CA PRO A 218 -5.63 15.71 -21.52
C PRO A 218 -4.10 15.75 -21.51
N GLN A 219 -3.50 16.77 -20.91
CA GLN A 219 -2.03 16.94 -20.82
C GLN A 219 -1.38 16.08 -19.72
N HIS A 220 -2.18 15.44 -18.86
CA HIS A 220 -1.71 14.65 -17.72
C HIS A 220 -1.99 13.15 -17.87
N GLN A 221 -2.37 12.70 -19.07
CA GLN A 221 -2.67 11.30 -19.31
C GLN A 221 -1.40 10.44 -19.28
N PHE A 222 -1.52 9.23 -18.74
CA PHE A 222 -0.47 8.22 -18.78
C PHE A 222 -1.06 6.83 -18.96
N THR A 223 -0.25 5.92 -19.51
CA THR A 223 -0.62 4.53 -19.75
C THR A 223 0.23 3.62 -18.87
N ALA A 224 -0.39 2.54 -18.40
CA ALA A 224 0.26 1.46 -17.68
C ALA A 224 1.46 0.91 -18.46
N GLN A 225 2.58 0.71 -17.77
CA GLN A 225 3.74 0.02 -18.32
C GLN A 225 3.57 -1.51 -18.28
N GLY A 226 2.73 -2.02 -17.37
CA GLY A 226 2.42 -3.45 -17.23
C GLY A 226 3.50 -4.28 -16.54
N VAL A 227 4.63 -3.68 -16.19
CA VAL A 227 5.74 -4.31 -15.47
C VAL A 227 6.20 -3.42 -14.29
N PRO A 228 6.51 -3.98 -13.12
CA PRO A 228 7.01 -3.23 -11.97
C PRO A 228 8.20 -2.30 -12.26
N GLU A 229 7.97 -1.01 -12.04
CA GLU A 229 8.92 0.09 -12.20
C GLU A 229 9.60 0.39 -10.86
N ARG A 230 10.90 0.76 -10.91
CA ARG A 230 11.66 1.18 -9.73
C ARG A 230 11.29 2.61 -9.32
N ILE A 231 11.08 2.81 -8.03
CA ILE A 231 10.86 4.10 -7.39
C ILE A 231 12.09 4.39 -6.52
N PRO A 232 13.02 5.25 -6.97
CA PRO A 232 14.20 5.57 -6.19
C PRO A 232 13.84 6.50 -5.03
N LEU A 233 14.11 6.05 -3.81
CA LEU A 233 13.89 6.81 -2.59
C LEU A 233 15.20 7.07 -1.86
N LYS A 234 15.13 7.81 -0.76
CA LYS A 234 16.33 8.19 -0.02
C LYS A 234 16.91 6.97 0.69
N GLY A 235 17.94 6.37 0.10
CA GLY A 235 18.72 5.30 0.73
C GLY A 235 18.15 3.88 0.53
N HIS A 236 17.07 3.74 -0.24
CA HIS A 236 16.51 2.46 -0.66
C HIS A 236 15.72 2.64 -1.97
N ASP A 237 15.38 1.53 -2.62
CA ASP A 237 14.53 1.50 -3.81
C ASP A 237 13.25 0.72 -3.48
N GLU A 238 12.10 1.29 -3.84
CA GLU A 238 10.81 0.60 -3.88
C GLU A 238 10.44 0.24 -5.31
N PHE A 239 9.37 -0.55 -5.47
CA PHE A 239 8.85 -0.91 -6.78
C PHE A 239 7.34 -0.83 -6.82
N THR A 240 6.79 -0.26 -7.90
CA THR A 240 5.35 -0.35 -8.20
C THR A 240 4.91 -1.81 -8.27
N LEU A 241 3.63 -2.08 -8.02
CA LEU A 241 3.12 -3.45 -7.99
C LEU A 241 2.31 -3.84 -9.22
N LYS A 242 2.39 -5.14 -9.52
CA LYS A 242 1.48 -5.81 -10.46
C LYS A 242 0.28 -6.39 -9.72
N PHE A 243 -0.77 -5.59 -9.57
CA PHE A 243 -1.97 -5.96 -8.80
C PHE A 243 -2.69 -7.20 -9.34
N SER A 244 -2.63 -7.50 -10.64
CA SER A 244 -3.19 -8.74 -11.21
C SER A 244 -2.64 -10.00 -10.58
N HIS A 245 -1.35 -10.02 -10.20
CA HIS A 245 -0.73 -11.15 -9.50
C HIS A 245 -1.31 -11.32 -8.09
N LEU A 246 -1.43 -10.23 -7.34
CA LEU A 246 -2.02 -10.24 -6.01
C LEU A 246 -3.48 -10.73 -6.03
N GLN A 247 -4.25 -10.31 -7.04
CA GLN A 247 -5.62 -10.78 -7.23
C GLN A 247 -5.70 -12.28 -7.54
N LYS A 248 -4.81 -12.81 -8.40
CA LYS A 248 -4.76 -14.25 -8.73
C LYS A 248 -4.50 -15.08 -7.47
N ILE A 249 -3.53 -14.66 -6.65
CA ILE A 249 -3.24 -15.29 -5.35
C ILE A 249 -4.47 -15.24 -4.45
N ALA A 250 -5.08 -14.07 -4.23
CA ALA A 250 -6.24 -13.95 -3.35
C ALA A 250 -7.45 -14.80 -3.83
N ARG A 251 -7.70 -14.86 -5.14
CA ARG A 251 -8.77 -15.67 -5.73
C ARG A 251 -8.52 -17.17 -5.59
N PHE A 252 -7.27 -17.63 -5.63
CA PHE A 252 -6.93 -19.02 -5.35
C PHE A 252 -7.39 -19.44 -3.96
N PHE A 253 -7.22 -18.56 -2.96
CA PHE A 253 -7.76 -18.73 -1.60
C PHE A 253 -9.25 -18.39 -1.46
N ARG A 254 -9.98 -18.22 -2.58
CA ARG A 254 -11.42 -17.96 -2.64
C ARG A 254 -11.87 -16.65 -1.99
N TYR A 255 -10.99 -15.67 -1.87
CA TYR A 255 -11.40 -14.34 -1.46
C TYR A 255 -12.18 -13.67 -2.58
N ARG A 256 -13.25 -12.95 -2.21
CA ARG A 256 -13.84 -11.96 -3.09
C ARG A 256 -12.92 -10.75 -3.14
N VAL A 257 -12.62 -10.30 -4.35
CA VAL A 257 -11.65 -9.24 -4.61
C VAL A 257 -12.35 -8.04 -5.22
N ILE A 258 -12.21 -6.88 -4.56
CA ILE A 258 -12.55 -5.57 -5.11
C ILE A 258 -11.24 -4.86 -5.41
N ARG A 259 -11.10 -4.31 -6.61
CA ARG A 259 -9.95 -3.52 -7.04
C ARG A 259 -10.44 -2.16 -7.51
N GLY A 260 -9.71 -1.10 -7.19
CA GLY A 260 -9.97 0.26 -7.65
C GLY A 260 -8.72 1.12 -7.58
N GLN A 261 -8.86 2.37 -8.02
CA GLN A 261 -7.83 3.40 -7.92
C GLN A 261 -8.15 4.36 -6.77
N TYR A 262 -7.16 5.06 -6.23
CA TYR A 262 -7.41 6.00 -5.14
C TYR A 262 -8.38 7.13 -5.49
N ILE A 263 -8.51 7.49 -6.77
CA ILE A 263 -9.53 8.42 -7.25
C ILE A 263 -10.98 7.98 -6.92
N ASP A 264 -11.22 6.68 -6.73
CA ASP A 264 -12.51 6.13 -6.31
C ASP A 264 -12.81 6.40 -4.82
N LEU A 265 -11.75 6.51 -4.01
CA LEU A 265 -11.81 6.80 -2.57
C LEU A 265 -11.78 8.31 -2.29
N LEU A 266 -11.07 9.05 -3.13
CA LEU A 266 -10.76 10.48 -2.98
C LEU A 266 -11.25 11.25 -4.20
N PRO A 267 -12.58 11.39 -4.39
CA PRO A 267 -13.11 12.00 -5.60
C PRO A 267 -12.75 13.48 -5.69
N LEU A 268 -12.22 13.88 -6.84
CA LEU A 268 -11.84 15.26 -7.13
C LEU A 268 -13.06 16.19 -7.23
N ASP A 269 -12.89 17.41 -6.71
CA ASP A 269 -13.76 18.56 -6.95
C ASP A 269 -13.21 19.36 -8.15
N TYR A 270 -13.99 19.41 -9.24
CA TYR A 270 -13.63 20.10 -10.50
C TYR A 270 -13.76 21.63 -10.40
N ASN A 271 -13.26 22.18 -9.30
CA ASN A 271 -13.23 23.60 -9.03
C ASN A 271 -12.12 24.31 -9.83
N ASP A 272 -12.15 25.64 -9.79
CA ASP A 272 -11.22 26.47 -10.57
C ASP A 272 -9.76 26.28 -10.13
N ARG A 273 -9.52 25.90 -8.88
CA ARG A 273 -8.18 25.62 -8.36
C ARG A 273 -7.59 24.37 -9.02
N LEU A 274 -8.35 23.27 -9.05
CA LEU A 274 -7.93 22.03 -9.73
C LEU A 274 -7.71 22.28 -11.22
N LYS A 275 -8.64 22.98 -11.89
CA LYS A 275 -8.54 23.32 -13.31
C LYS A 275 -7.29 24.15 -13.60
N ALA A 276 -7.00 25.17 -12.78
CA ALA A 276 -5.82 26.01 -12.94
C ALA A 276 -4.53 25.22 -12.72
N ALA A 277 -4.49 24.33 -11.74
CA ALA A 277 -3.32 23.48 -11.48
C ALA A 277 -3.05 22.49 -12.61
N LEU A 278 -4.07 21.93 -13.25
CA LEU A 278 -3.95 20.92 -14.31
C LEU A 278 -4.07 21.50 -15.74
N GLN A 279 -4.03 22.83 -15.87
CA GLN A 279 -4.12 23.49 -17.18
C GLN A 279 -2.84 23.31 -18.02
N SER A 280 -1.70 23.21 -17.34
CA SER A 280 -0.37 23.11 -17.95
C SER A 280 0.36 21.88 -17.39
N PRO A 281 1.08 21.11 -18.23
CA PRO A 281 1.88 19.98 -17.76
C PRO A 281 3.06 20.42 -16.89
N THR A 282 3.48 21.68 -16.98
CA THR A 282 4.55 22.24 -16.14
C THR A 282 3.92 23.16 -15.09
N PRO A 283 4.15 22.91 -13.78
CA PRO A 283 3.64 23.77 -12.72
C PRO A 283 4.35 25.13 -12.74
N LEU A 284 3.60 26.20 -12.43
CA LEU A 284 4.11 27.56 -12.34
C LEU A 284 4.49 27.96 -10.90
N ASN A 285 4.07 27.18 -9.91
CA ASN A 285 4.37 27.37 -8.50
C ASN A 285 4.24 26.04 -7.73
N ASP A 286 4.75 26.04 -6.51
CA ASP A 286 4.77 24.88 -5.61
C ASP A 286 3.37 24.31 -5.34
N GLU A 287 2.34 25.17 -5.22
CA GLU A 287 0.97 24.69 -4.99
C GLU A 287 0.45 23.87 -6.18
N GLN A 288 0.74 24.32 -7.40
CA GLN A 288 0.40 23.58 -8.61
C GLN A 288 1.19 22.28 -8.71
N GLU A 289 2.48 22.28 -8.39
CA GLU A 289 3.30 21.07 -8.38
C GLU A 289 2.72 20.03 -7.39
N ILE A 290 2.40 20.45 -6.17
CA ILE A 290 1.78 19.62 -5.14
C ILE A 290 0.45 19.02 -5.65
N ILE A 291 -0.42 19.85 -6.24
CA ILE A 291 -1.71 19.38 -6.76
C ILE A 291 -1.54 18.44 -7.95
N GLN A 292 -0.61 18.73 -8.87
CA GLN A 292 -0.36 17.88 -10.04
C GLN A 292 0.16 16.50 -9.61
N GLN A 293 1.16 16.46 -8.71
CA GLN A 293 1.69 15.22 -8.16
C GLN A 293 0.60 14.45 -7.40
N PHE A 294 -0.16 15.14 -6.54
CA PHE A 294 -1.25 14.52 -5.79
C PHE A 294 -2.29 13.87 -6.72
N VAL A 295 -2.74 14.59 -7.76
CA VAL A 295 -3.71 14.05 -8.73
C VAL A 295 -3.13 12.88 -9.51
N HIS A 296 -1.86 12.96 -9.94
CA HIS A 296 -1.17 11.85 -10.58
C HIS A 296 -1.21 10.61 -9.68
N ASP A 297 -0.89 10.77 -8.39
CA ASP A 297 -0.85 9.68 -7.43
C ASP A 297 -2.24 9.09 -7.17
N LEU A 298 -3.31 9.89 -7.13
CA LEU A 298 -4.68 9.36 -7.05
C LEU A 298 -5.03 8.39 -8.18
N TYR A 299 -4.45 8.60 -9.37
CA TYR A 299 -4.61 7.67 -10.49
C TYR A 299 -3.55 6.55 -10.49
N LYS A 300 -2.33 6.80 -10.01
CA LYS A 300 -1.24 5.79 -10.05
C LYS A 300 -1.41 4.73 -8.95
N TYR A 301 -1.97 5.09 -7.81
CA TYR A 301 -2.26 4.16 -6.71
C TYR A 301 -3.51 3.32 -7.00
N GLU A 302 -3.38 2.02 -6.73
CA GLU A 302 -4.50 1.10 -6.67
C GLU A 302 -4.64 0.50 -5.28
N TYR A 303 -5.84 -0.02 -5.00
CA TYR A 303 -6.14 -0.76 -3.79
C TYR A 303 -6.83 -2.09 -4.10
N LEU A 304 -6.67 -3.06 -3.20
CA LEU A 304 -7.54 -4.22 -3.11
C LEU A 304 -8.28 -4.24 -1.77
N VAL A 305 -9.56 -4.60 -1.82
CA VAL A 305 -10.30 -5.10 -0.65
C VAL A 305 -10.57 -6.58 -0.86
N LEU A 306 -9.98 -7.40 0.00
CA LEU A 306 -10.16 -8.85 -0.01
C LEU A 306 -11.15 -9.23 1.09
N ILE A 307 -12.16 -10.01 0.74
CA ILE A 307 -13.24 -10.38 1.65
C ILE A 307 -13.39 -11.89 1.65
N ASN A 308 -13.17 -12.49 2.83
CA ASN A 308 -13.33 -13.92 3.02
C ASN A 308 -14.80 -14.28 3.26
N ASP A 309 -15.51 -14.67 2.20
CA ASP A 309 -16.92 -15.04 2.30
C ASP A 309 -17.15 -16.41 2.99
N SER A 310 -16.09 -17.20 3.26
CA SER A 310 -16.23 -18.52 3.89
C SER A 310 -16.73 -18.47 5.35
N LYS A 311 -16.51 -17.35 6.05
CA LYS A 311 -16.93 -17.16 7.46
C LYS A 311 -18.37 -16.63 7.62
N LYS A 312 -19.10 -16.34 6.54
CA LYS A 312 -20.52 -15.90 6.62
C LYS A 312 -21.52 -17.02 6.95
N LYS A 313 -21.07 -18.27 7.11
CA LYS A 313 -21.91 -19.38 7.58
C LYS A 313 -21.78 -19.53 9.10
N GLY A 314 -22.46 -18.64 9.82
CA GLY A 314 -22.72 -18.71 11.26
C GLY A 314 -24.16 -18.37 11.53
#